data_AF-A0A356HUP2-F1
#
_entry.id   AF-A0A356HUP2-F1
#
_cell.length_a   1.000
_cell.length_b   1.000
_cell.length_c   1.000
_cell.angle_alpha   90.00
_cell.angle_beta   90.00
_cell.angle_gamma   90.00
#
_symmetry.space_group_name_H-M   'P 1'
#
loop_
_entity.id
_entity.type
_entity.pdbx_description
1 polymer ?
#
loop_
_entity_poly.entity_id
_entity_poly.type
_entity_poly.pdbx_seq_one_letter_code
_entity_poly.pdbx_strand_id
1 'polypeptide(L)'
;MKSLGITLMSAIILTFFAYSPAWSFSNEKNDVEELRREITILNLINGLNLTDQQAKEILKYAIEAKAVKDPAMQDYKSLESDFITALTHLRDNLYDKNSKPSADIERHAAILNHEIKEKKEWVLKELKRIEEKVKSVLTPGQTEIVQTFKPCLIPPKDLKNPVRAGQAFDSSPAEKLLERTRSIPDKKYAEVVPIIANEYINRMESHMGEMTEAEKNIKTSLLLKAIDKARNMTDEEFVLNKRELAMYITPDDGNKKPDHINSRLVMGNIGRFLLDEKVITILEKRLKLSKGQNHTGSSGLLSIKGEYDSKFCALKTK
;
A
#
# COMPACT_ATOMS: atom_id res chain seq x y z
N MET A 1 12.99 64.95 -7.62
CA MET A 1 11.65 64.49 -8.04
C MET A 1 11.67 62.98 -8.13
N LYS A 2 10.80 62.32 -7.35
CA LYS A 2 10.68 60.86 -7.25
C LYS A 2 9.65 60.35 -8.28
N SER A 3 9.94 59.23 -8.91
CA SER A 3 9.03 58.28 -9.58
C SER A 3 9.91 57.05 -9.86
N LEU A 4 9.88 55.93 -9.12
CA LEU A 4 8.79 54.94 -8.89
C LEU A 4 7.95 54.75 -10.14
N GLY A 5 7.78 53.58 -10.75
CA GLY A 5 8.21 52.19 -10.58
C GLY A 5 7.90 51.50 -11.93
N ILE A 6 8.36 50.30 -12.23
CA ILE A 6 7.64 49.05 -11.97
C ILE A 6 8.64 47.93 -12.28
N THR A 7 9.18 47.30 -11.24
CA THR A 7 9.72 45.95 -11.31
C THR A 7 8.55 44.99 -11.21
N LEU A 8 8.08 44.46 -12.35
CA LEU A 8 7.15 43.34 -12.37
C LEU A 8 7.95 42.03 -12.32
N MET A 9 8.41 41.69 -11.12
CA MET A 9 8.86 40.33 -10.76
C MET A 9 7.63 39.41 -10.77
N SER A 10 7.27 38.88 -11.94
CA SER A 10 6.33 37.77 -12.02
C SER A 10 7.07 36.50 -11.61
N ALA A 11 7.08 36.24 -10.30
CA ALA A 11 7.43 34.94 -9.75
C ALA A 11 6.38 33.93 -10.20
N ILE A 12 6.59 33.34 -11.38
CA ILE A 12 5.97 32.06 -11.75
C ILE A 12 6.64 31.04 -10.84
N ILE A 13 6.02 30.82 -9.68
CA ILE A 13 6.31 29.68 -8.82
C ILE A 13 5.89 28.46 -9.65
N LEU A 14 6.85 27.89 -10.37
CA LEU A 14 6.84 26.51 -10.83
C LEU A 14 6.74 25.64 -9.57
N THR A 15 5.53 25.46 -9.07
CA THR A 15 5.21 24.31 -8.23
C THR A 15 5.44 23.10 -9.10
N PHE A 16 6.66 22.56 -9.04
CA PHE A 16 6.96 21.19 -9.41
C PHE A 16 5.93 20.31 -8.72
N PHE A 17 4.85 19.98 -9.45
CA PHE A 17 4.00 18.87 -9.09
C PHE A 17 4.93 17.67 -9.07
N ALA A 18 5.26 17.21 -7.86
CA ALA A 18 5.71 15.86 -7.66
C ALA A 18 4.65 14.98 -8.31
N TYR A 19 4.97 14.49 -9.51
CA TYR A 19 4.21 13.49 -10.25
C TYR A 19 4.20 12.23 -9.37
N SER A 20 3.29 12.18 -8.40
CA SER A 20 2.87 10.92 -7.81
C SER A 20 2.12 10.19 -8.92
N PRO A 21 2.62 9.04 -9.42
CA PRO A 21 2.01 8.30 -10.52
C PRO A 21 0.69 7.61 -10.09
N ALA A 22 0.04 8.08 -9.04
CA ALA A 22 -1.10 7.39 -8.44
C ALA A 22 -2.39 7.48 -9.28
N TRP A 23 -2.51 8.45 -10.20
CA TRP A 23 -3.71 8.68 -11.01
C TRP A 23 -3.31 9.01 -12.46
N SER A 24 -2.78 8.03 -13.19
CA SER A 24 -2.68 8.10 -14.65
C SER A 24 -4.02 7.67 -15.24
N PHE A 25 -4.81 8.61 -15.77
CA PHE A 25 -6.01 8.32 -16.56
C PHE A 25 -5.68 7.98 -18.02
N SER A 26 -4.60 7.24 -18.26
CA SER A 26 -4.28 6.72 -19.59
C SER A 26 -5.34 5.69 -19.99
N ASN A 27 -6.17 6.05 -20.95
CA ASN A 27 -7.39 5.35 -21.37
C ASN A 27 -7.10 4.25 -22.43
N GLU A 28 -5.85 3.88 -22.63
CA GLU A 28 -5.48 2.75 -23.50
C GLU A 28 -5.64 1.47 -22.67
N LYS A 29 -6.73 0.75 -22.92
CA LYS A 29 -7.05 -0.53 -22.27
C LYS A 29 -5.98 -1.56 -22.63
N ASN A 30 -4.95 -1.63 -21.81
CA ASN A 30 -4.02 -2.73 -21.84
C ASN A 30 -4.63 -3.89 -21.05
N ASP A 31 -5.21 -4.87 -21.74
CA ASP A 31 -5.85 -6.05 -21.14
C ASP A 31 -4.92 -6.76 -20.14
N VAL A 32 -3.61 -6.74 -20.39
CA VAL A 32 -2.61 -7.31 -19.47
C VAL A 32 -2.56 -6.54 -18.16
N GLU A 33 -2.60 -5.21 -18.19
CA GLU A 33 -2.59 -4.38 -16.99
C GLU A 33 -3.92 -4.47 -16.22
N GLU A 34 -5.06 -4.55 -16.94
CA GLU A 34 -6.35 -4.82 -16.30
C GLU A 34 -6.36 -6.17 -15.57
N LEU A 35 -5.84 -7.23 -16.20
CA LEU A 35 -5.73 -8.56 -15.59
C LEU A 35 -4.75 -8.57 -14.42
N ARG A 36 -3.59 -7.91 -14.54
CA ARG A 36 -2.62 -7.78 -13.44
C ARG A 36 -3.23 -7.07 -12.23
N ARG A 37 -4.00 -6.01 -12.47
CA ARG A 37 -4.74 -5.28 -11.43
C ARG A 37 -5.80 -6.18 -10.78
N GLU A 38 -6.60 -6.89 -11.56
CA GLU A 38 -7.60 -7.83 -11.05
C GLU A 38 -6.96 -8.95 -10.21
N ILE A 39 -5.88 -9.58 -10.68
CA ILE A 39 -5.14 -10.63 -9.94
C ILE A 39 -4.57 -10.07 -8.64
N THR A 40 -4.00 -8.86 -8.67
CA THR A 40 -3.46 -8.20 -7.47
C THR A 40 -4.54 -7.99 -6.41
N ILE A 41 -5.70 -7.47 -6.80
CA ILE A 41 -6.83 -7.22 -5.89
C ILE A 41 -7.40 -8.54 -5.38
N LEU A 42 -7.49 -9.55 -6.24
CA LEU A 42 -7.94 -10.88 -5.87
C LEU A 42 -7.02 -11.51 -4.82
N ASN A 43 -5.70 -11.38 -4.98
CA ASN A 43 -4.71 -11.84 -4.01
C ASN A 43 -4.90 -11.19 -2.64
N LEU A 44 -5.13 -9.87 -2.61
CA LEU A 44 -5.44 -9.17 -1.36
C LEU A 44 -6.75 -9.67 -0.74
N ILE A 45 -7.85 -9.70 -1.49
CA ILE A 45 -9.17 -10.12 -0.99
C ILE A 45 -9.15 -11.55 -0.44
N ASN A 46 -8.36 -12.43 -1.06
CA ASN A 46 -8.15 -13.79 -0.55
C ASN A 46 -7.38 -13.78 0.77
N GLY A 47 -6.30 -12.99 0.88
CA GLY A 47 -5.52 -12.84 2.12
C GLY A 47 -6.30 -12.23 3.30
N LEU A 48 -7.34 -11.42 3.03
CA LEU A 48 -8.14 -10.78 4.07
C LEU A 48 -9.12 -11.71 4.79
N ASN A 49 -9.46 -12.87 4.22
CA ASN A 49 -10.45 -13.81 4.77
C ASN A 49 -11.75 -13.13 5.25
N LEU A 50 -12.29 -12.27 4.40
CA LEU A 50 -13.52 -11.51 4.72
C LEU A 50 -14.68 -12.47 5.01
N THR A 51 -15.47 -12.14 6.04
CA THR A 51 -16.78 -12.78 6.24
C THR A 51 -17.76 -12.34 5.15
N ASP A 52 -18.82 -13.11 4.92
CA ASP A 52 -19.87 -12.74 3.95
C ASP A 52 -20.49 -11.36 4.27
N GLN A 53 -20.58 -11.00 5.55
CA GLN A 53 -21.08 -9.69 5.95
C GLN A 53 -20.08 -8.57 5.63
N GLN A 54 -18.79 -8.78 5.94
CA GLN A 54 -17.74 -7.81 5.58
C GLN A 54 -17.68 -7.61 4.06
N ALA A 55 -17.75 -8.70 3.28
CA ALA A 55 -17.76 -8.65 1.83
C ALA A 55 -18.94 -7.85 1.27
N LYS A 56 -20.16 -8.01 1.84
CA LYS A 56 -21.34 -7.22 1.43
C LYS A 56 -21.18 -5.72 1.72
N GLU A 57 -20.68 -5.36 2.90
CA GLU A 57 -20.46 -3.96 3.26
C GLU A 57 -19.38 -3.31 2.39
N ILE A 58 -18.25 -4.00 2.16
CA ILE A 58 -17.18 -3.51 1.29
C ILE A 58 -17.68 -3.36 -0.15
N LEU A 59 -18.46 -4.32 -0.66
CA LEU A 59 -19.08 -4.22 -2.00
C LEU A 59 -19.96 -2.98 -2.12
N LYS A 60 -20.81 -2.71 -1.14
CA LYS A 60 -21.65 -1.51 -1.09
C LYS A 60 -20.80 -0.23 -1.16
N TYR A 61 -19.71 -0.15 -0.40
CA TYR A 61 -18.82 1.02 -0.42
C TYR A 61 -18.01 1.15 -1.71
N ALA A 62 -17.60 0.05 -2.34
CA ALA A 62 -16.97 0.07 -3.65
C ALA A 62 -17.93 0.63 -4.73
N ILE A 63 -19.21 0.27 -4.67
CA ILE A 63 -20.26 0.83 -5.54
C ILE A 63 -20.46 2.33 -5.26
N GLU A 64 -20.54 2.74 -3.99
CA GLU A 64 -20.61 4.16 -3.59
C GLU A 64 -19.41 4.95 -4.16
N ALA A 65 -18.19 4.40 -4.05
CA ALA A 65 -16.99 5.03 -4.59
C ALA A 65 -17.01 5.12 -6.12
N LYS A 66 -17.52 4.10 -6.81
CA LYS A 66 -17.70 4.13 -8.26
C LYS A 66 -18.69 5.22 -8.68
N ALA A 67 -19.80 5.38 -7.96
CA ALA A 67 -20.79 6.43 -8.23
C ALA A 67 -20.23 7.85 -8.01
N VAL A 68 -19.19 8.02 -7.19
CA VAL A 68 -18.45 9.29 -7.06
C VAL A 68 -17.46 9.48 -8.21
N LYS A 69 -16.72 8.42 -8.58
CA LYS A 69 -15.64 8.47 -9.59
C LYS A 69 -16.19 8.64 -11.01
N ASP A 70 -17.22 7.90 -11.39
CA ASP A 70 -17.66 7.82 -12.79
C ASP A 70 -18.16 9.19 -13.33
N PRO A 71 -19.04 9.94 -12.64
CA PRO A 71 -19.45 11.27 -13.10
C PRO A 71 -18.28 12.26 -13.13
N ALA A 72 -17.45 12.24 -12.08
CA ALA A 72 -16.30 13.12 -12.00
C ALA A 72 -15.27 12.86 -13.11
N MET A 73 -15.10 11.61 -13.52
CA MET A 73 -14.27 11.24 -14.66
C MET A 73 -14.80 11.84 -15.97
N GLN A 74 -16.11 11.80 -16.17
CA GLN A 74 -16.73 12.34 -17.38
C GLN A 74 -16.54 13.85 -17.48
N ASP A 75 -16.80 14.57 -16.38
CA ASP A 75 -16.54 16.01 -16.28
C ASP A 75 -15.07 16.33 -16.50
N TYR A 76 -14.17 15.54 -15.89
CA TYR A 76 -12.74 15.73 -15.98
C TYR A 76 -12.22 15.56 -17.41
N LYS A 77 -12.72 14.58 -18.18
CA LYS A 77 -12.34 14.41 -19.58
C LYS A 77 -12.64 15.63 -20.44
N SER A 78 -13.78 16.29 -20.20
CA SER A 78 -14.13 17.52 -20.91
C SER A 78 -13.16 18.65 -20.55
N LEU A 79 -12.94 18.87 -19.25
CA LEU A 79 -12.04 19.93 -18.77
C LEU A 79 -10.57 19.69 -19.15
N GLU A 80 -10.14 18.43 -19.19
CA GLU A 80 -8.77 18.06 -19.54
C GLU A 80 -8.46 18.37 -21.01
N SER A 81 -9.41 18.14 -21.93
CA SER A 81 -9.25 18.51 -23.34
C SER A 81 -9.05 20.02 -23.51
N ASP A 82 -9.89 20.83 -22.85
CA ASP A 82 -9.81 22.28 -22.90
C ASP A 82 -8.51 22.79 -22.24
N PHE A 83 -8.11 22.15 -21.14
CA PHE A 83 -6.89 22.52 -20.42
C PHE A 83 -5.63 22.16 -21.20
N ILE A 84 -5.58 20.99 -21.84
CA ILE A 84 -4.49 20.61 -22.76
C ILE A 84 -4.37 21.63 -23.89
N THR A 85 -5.50 22.06 -24.44
CA THR A 85 -5.53 23.09 -25.49
C THR A 85 -4.96 24.42 -24.97
N ALA A 86 -5.44 24.90 -23.82
CA ALA A 86 -4.95 26.13 -23.19
C ALA A 86 -3.45 26.07 -22.85
N LEU A 87 -2.97 24.94 -22.31
CA LEU A 87 -1.55 24.72 -22.02
C LEU A 87 -0.70 24.61 -23.28
N THR A 88 -1.23 24.05 -24.36
CA THR A 88 -0.55 23.99 -25.66
C THR A 88 -0.36 25.39 -26.21
N HIS A 89 -1.41 26.22 -26.20
CA HIS A 89 -1.29 27.63 -26.58
C HIS A 89 -0.30 28.38 -25.69
N LEU A 90 -0.35 28.19 -24.38
CA LEU A 90 0.60 28.80 -23.45
C LEU A 90 2.04 28.39 -23.77
N ARG A 91 2.30 27.10 -23.94
CA ARG A 91 3.62 26.55 -24.33
C ARG A 91 4.11 27.14 -25.65
N ASP A 92 3.24 27.20 -26.66
CA ASP A 92 3.63 27.64 -27.99
C ASP A 92 4.00 29.13 -28.02
N ASN A 93 3.32 29.97 -27.22
CA ASN A 93 3.71 31.37 -27.01
C ASN A 93 5.05 31.49 -26.27
N LEU A 94 5.37 30.57 -25.36
CA LEU A 94 6.62 30.60 -24.61
C LEU A 94 7.86 30.19 -25.44
N TYR A 95 7.70 29.62 -26.63
CA TYR A 95 8.83 29.34 -27.52
C TYR A 95 9.44 30.61 -28.13
N ASP A 96 8.65 31.65 -28.33
CA ASP A 96 9.16 32.97 -28.73
C ASP A 96 9.53 33.79 -27.49
N LYS A 97 10.84 33.94 -27.26
CA LYS A 97 11.39 34.70 -26.12
C LYS A 97 10.99 36.18 -26.10
N ASN A 98 10.49 36.71 -27.22
CA ASN A 98 10.04 38.10 -27.34
C ASN A 98 8.52 38.23 -27.26
N SER A 99 7.78 37.12 -27.25
CA SER A 99 6.33 37.13 -27.15
C SER A 99 5.89 36.82 -25.71
N LYS A 100 4.84 37.51 -25.27
CA LYS A 100 4.13 37.18 -24.03
C LYS A 100 2.80 36.55 -24.40
N PRO A 101 2.38 35.45 -23.74
CA PRO A 101 1.04 34.93 -23.89
C PRO A 101 -0.01 36.03 -23.66
N SER A 102 -1.11 35.99 -24.39
CA SER A 102 -2.19 36.94 -24.16
C SER A 102 -2.78 36.76 -22.76
N ALA A 103 -3.26 37.86 -22.16
CA ALA A 103 -3.90 37.83 -20.85
C ALA A 103 -5.12 36.87 -20.83
N ASP A 104 -5.78 36.70 -21.97
CA ASP A 104 -6.92 35.78 -22.11
C ASP A 104 -6.49 34.31 -22.02
N ILE A 105 -5.35 33.93 -22.64
CA ILE A 105 -4.81 32.56 -22.56
C ILE A 105 -4.38 32.25 -21.12
N GLU A 106 -3.66 33.17 -20.48
CA GLU A 106 -3.22 33.02 -19.08
C GLU A 106 -4.43 32.86 -18.14
N ARG A 107 -5.44 33.71 -18.30
CA ARG A 107 -6.67 33.68 -17.49
C ARG A 107 -7.46 32.39 -17.72
N HIS A 108 -7.61 31.96 -18.96
CA HIS A 108 -8.34 30.74 -19.30
C HIS A 108 -7.66 29.49 -18.73
N ALA A 109 -6.34 29.36 -18.89
CA ALA A 109 -5.57 28.26 -18.30
C ALA A 109 -5.64 28.25 -16.76
N ALA A 110 -5.61 29.43 -16.13
CA ALA A 110 -5.73 29.55 -14.67
C ALA A 110 -7.11 29.10 -14.16
N ILE A 111 -8.19 29.49 -14.84
CA ILE A 111 -9.57 29.07 -14.51
C ILE A 111 -9.69 27.55 -14.62
N LEU A 112 -9.28 26.96 -15.75
CA LEU A 112 -9.37 25.51 -15.97
C LEU A 112 -8.53 24.73 -14.94
N ASN A 113 -7.32 25.19 -14.62
CA ASN A 113 -6.49 24.56 -13.59
C ASN A 113 -7.16 24.61 -12.21
N HIS A 114 -7.82 25.72 -11.87
CA HIS A 114 -8.56 25.86 -10.62
C HIS A 114 -9.75 24.90 -10.57
N GLU A 115 -10.58 24.86 -11.61
CA GLU A 115 -11.75 23.95 -11.70
C GLU A 115 -11.34 22.47 -11.61
N ILE A 116 -10.27 22.09 -12.32
CA ILE A 116 -9.69 20.74 -12.24
C ILE A 116 -9.27 20.42 -10.81
N LYS A 117 -8.60 21.37 -10.14
CA LYS A 117 -8.14 21.19 -8.77
C LYS A 117 -9.31 21.03 -7.79
N GLU A 118 -10.32 21.90 -7.87
CA GLU A 118 -11.50 21.84 -7.01
C GLU A 118 -12.25 20.51 -7.17
N LYS A 119 -12.45 20.05 -8.42
CA LYS A 119 -13.08 18.75 -8.69
C LYS A 119 -12.26 17.59 -8.13
N LYS A 120 -10.93 17.60 -8.32
CA LYS A 120 -10.04 16.58 -7.75
C LYS A 120 -10.12 16.54 -6.22
N GLU A 121 -10.09 17.71 -5.58
CA GLU A 121 -10.21 17.82 -4.12
C GLU A 121 -11.56 17.30 -3.61
N TRP A 122 -12.66 17.63 -4.29
CA TRP A 122 -14.00 17.12 -3.94
C TRP A 122 -14.06 15.59 -4.04
N VAL A 123 -13.60 15.00 -5.14
CA VAL A 123 -13.58 13.53 -5.32
C VAL A 123 -12.74 12.87 -4.24
N LEU A 124 -11.54 13.37 -3.97
CA LEU A 124 -10.65 12.80 -2.96
C LEU A 124 -11.26 12.88 -1.55
N LYS A 125 -11.95 13.98 -1.23
CA LYS A 125 -12.65 14.14 0.05
C LYS A 125 -13.77 13.10 0.21
N GLU A 126 -14.57 12.88 -0.83
CA GLU A 126 -15.62 11.87 -0.80
C GLU A 126 -15.06 10.44 -0.73
N LEU A 127 -14.02 10.14 -1.51
CA LEU A 127 -13.37 8.83 -1.45
C LEU A 127 -12.75 8.56 -0.08
N LYS A 128 -12.16 9.57 0.57
CA LYS A 128 -11.62 9.45 1.92
C LYS A 128 -12.72 9.19 2.96
N ARG A 129 -13.88 9.83 2.81
CA ARG A 129 -15.05 9.54 3.66
C ARG A 129 -15.51 8.08 3.50
N ILE A 130 -15.49 7.55 2.28
CA ILE A 130 -15.85 6.15 2.00
C ILE A 130 -14.75 5.19 2.50
N GLU A 131 -13.48 5.56 2.39
CA GLU A 131 -12.35 4.80 2.90
C GLU A 131 -12.45 4.56 4.42
N GLU A 132 -12.80 5.59 5.19
CA GLU A 132 -13.01 5.45 6.64
C GLU A 132 -14.17 4.49 6.97
N LYS A 133 -15.23 4.47 6.15
CA LYS A 133 -16.30 3.48 6.30
C LYS A 133 -15.80 2.07 6.05
N VAL A 134 -15.00 1.84 4.99
CA VAL A 134 -14.41 0.52 4.72
C VAL A 134 -13.48 0.10 5.86
N LYS A 135 -12.65 1.00 6.36
CA LYS A 135 -11.74 0.73 7.48
C LYS A 135 -12.50 0.27 8.73
N SER A 136 -13.68 0.84 9.00
CA SER A 136 -14.54 0.43 10.13
C SER A 136 -15.12 -0.99 10.01
N VAL A 137 -15.16 -1.56 8.80
CA VAL A 137 -15.62 -2.94 8.54
C VAL A 137 -14.51 -3.95 8.80
N LEU A 138 -13.25 -3.55 8.65
CA LEU A 138 -12.09 -4.41 8.80
C LEU A 138 -11.70 -4.58 10.26
N THR A 139 -11.14 -5.75 10.61
CA THR A 139 -10.46 -5.91 11.90
C THR A 139 -9.12 -5.16 11.88
N PRO A 140 -8.51 -4.89 13.05
CA PRO A 140 -7.16 -4.30 13.10
C PRO A 140 -6.12 -5.11 12.33
N GLY A 141 -6.18 -6.45 12.42
CA GLY A 141 -5.27 -7.33 11.67
C GLY A 141 -5.49 -7.29 10.15
N GLN A 142 -6.75 -7.24 9.70
CA GLN A 142 -7.06 -7.05 8.28
C GLN A 142 -6.59 -5.67 7.78
N THR A 143 -6.75 -4.63 8.60
CA THR A 143 -6.26 -3.27 8.30
C THR A 143 -4.75 -3.26 8.08
N GLU A 144 -3.99 -3.92 8.96
CA GLU A 144 -2.53 -4.03 8.81
C GLU A 144 -2.13 -4.77 7.53
N ILE A 145 -2.85 -5.85 7.19
CA ILE A 145 -2.63 -6.58 5.93
C ILE A 145 -2.78 -5.63 4.73
N VAL A 146 -3.85 -4.83 4.68
CA VAL A 146 -4.06 -3.88 3.57
C VAL A 146 -2.97 -2.81 3.54
N GLN A 147 -2.56 -2.30 4.71
CA GLN A 147 -1.54 -1.24 4.80
C GLN A 147 -0.16 -1.72 4.36
N THR A 148 0.21 -2.96 4.68
CA THR A 148 1.51 -3.55 4.35
C THR A 148 1.52 -4.34 3.04
N PHE A 149 0.36 -4.47 2.38
CA PHE A 149 0.21 -5.24 1.15
C PHE A 149 1.12 -4.73 0.03
N LYS A 150 1.93 -5.65 -0.52
CA LYS A 150 2.77 -5.41 -1.69
C LYS A 150 2.12 -6.07 -2.91
N PRO A 151 1.71 -5.30 -3.94
CA PRO A 151 1.17 -5.84 -5.18
C PRO A 151 2.06 -6.94 -5.77
N CYS A 152 1.50 -8.12 -5.97
CA CYS A 152 2.20 -9.27 -6.52
C CYS A 152 1.29 -10.04 -7.49
N LEU A 153 1.88 -10.45 -8.61
CA LEU A 153 1.19 -11.28 -9.60
C LEU A 153 1.09 -12.74 -9.13
N ILE A 154 2.19 -13.25 -8.58
CA ILE A 154 2.28 -14.61 -8.07
C ILE A 154 2.07 -14.54 -6.55
N PRO A 155 0.99 -15.13 -6.01
CA PRO A 155 0.77 -15.15 -4.58
C PRO A 155 1.83 -16.00 -3.86
N PRO A 156 2.18 -15.67 -2.60
CA PRO A 156 3.01 -16.54 -1.77
C PRO A 156 2.33 -17.91 -1.59
N LYS A 157 3.14 -18.98 -1.46
CA LYS A 157 2.66 -20.38 -1.48
C LYS A 157 1.66 -20.71 -0.36
N ASP A 158 1.64 -19.94 0.73
CA ASP A 158 0.90 -20.26 1.95
C ASP A 158 -0.44 -19.51 2.12
N LEU A 159 -1.08 -19.07 1.03
CA LEU A 159 -2.40 -18.40 1.13
C LEU A 159 -3.53 -19.28 1.71
N LYS A 160 -3.39 -20.62 1.75
CA LYS A 160 -4.38 -21.52 2.37
C LYS A 160 -4.34 -21.48 3.90
N ASN A 161 -3.19 -21.14 4.47
CA ASN A 161 -3.00 -20.82 5.88
C ASN A 161 -2.50 -19.37 5.94
N PRO A 162 -3.35 -18.40 5.55
CA PRO A 162 -2.96 -17.02 5.65
C PRO A 162 -2.59 -16.80 7.11
N VAL A 163 -1.33 -16.43 7.38
CA VAL A 163 -0.85 -16.11 8.74
C VAL A 163 -1.95 -15.26 9.36
N ARG A 164 -2.68 -15.88 10.29
CA ARG A 164 -4.03 -15.47 10.65
C ARG A 164 -3.88 -14.05 11.15
N ALA A 165 -4.56 -13.08 10.55
CA ALA A 165 -4.65 -11.74 11.11
C ALA A 165 -5.14 -11.87 12.57
N GLY A 166 -4.22 -11.70 13.54
CA GLY A 166 -4.48 -11.93 14.97
C GLY A 166 -3.72 -13.11 15.61
N GLN A 167 -3.09 -13.99 14.82
CA GLN A 167 -1.98 -14.81 15.30
C GLN A 167 -0.71 -13.99 15.11
N ALA A 168 0.12 -13.98 16.16
CA ALA A 168 1.35 -13.21 16.23
C ALA A 168 2.05 -13.24 14.87
N PHE A 169 2.31 -12.04 14.33
CA PHE A 169 3.14 -11.81 13.15
C PHE A 169 4.28 -12.81 13.13
N ASP A 170 4.63 -13.33 11.94
CA ASP A 170 5.92 -13.99 11.74
C ASP A 170 6.96 -13.20 12.53
N SER A 171 7.58 -13.85 13.52
CA SER A 171 8.39 -13.17 14.52
C SER A 171 9.35 -12.23 13.80
N SER A 172 9.27 -10.94 14.13
CA SER A 172 10.13 -9.92 13.50
C SER A 172 11.61 -10.35 13.64
N PRO A 173 12.52 -9.88 12.79
CA PRO A 173 13.94 -10.22 12.96
C PRO A 173 14.46 -9.95 14.39
N ALA A 174 13.93 -8.92 15.06
CA ALA A 174 14.18 -8.63 16.47
C ALA A 174 13.56 -9.68 17.41
N GLU A 175 12.32 -10.11 17.19
CA GLU A 175 11.71 -11.18 18.00
C GLU A 175 12.45 -12.52 17.86
N LYS A 176 12.86 -12.87 16.63
CA LYS A 176 13.66 -14.08 16.36
C LYS A 176 15.04 -14.02 17.03
N LEU A 177 15.62 -12.82 17.10
CA LEU A 177 16.87 -12.59 17.83
C LEU A 177 16.69 -12.85 19.32
N LEU A 178 15.62 -12.33 19.93
CA LEU A 178 15.31 -12.55 21.34
C LEU A 178 15.03 -14.03 21.63
N GLU A 179 14.28 -14.72 20.76
CA GLU A 179 14.06 -16.18 20.85
C GLU A 179 15.39 -16.95 20.79
N ARG A 180 16.22 -16.66 19.78
CA ARG A 180 17.51 -17.33 19.58
C ARG A 180 18.45 -17.13 20.77
N THR A 181 18.52 -15.92 21.32
CA THR A 181 19.43 -15.58 22.41
C THR A 181 18.97 -16.18 23.75
N ARG A 182 17.65 -16.29 23.99
CA ARG A 182 17.09 -17.04 25.13
C ARG A 182 17.52 -18.51 25.11
N SER A 183 17.49 -19.15 23.94
CA SER A 183 17.84 -20.58 23.81
C SER A 183 19.34 -20.90 23.93
N ILE A 184 20.22 -19.90 24.09
CA ILE A 184 21.67 -20.13 24.25
C ILE A 184 21.94 -20.73 25.64
N PRO A 185 22.71 -21.84 25.75
CA PRO A 185 23.11 -22.40 27.04
C PRO A 185 23.98 -21.45 27.87
N ASP A 186 23.84 -21.47 29.20
CA ASP A 186 24.55 -20.56 30.12
C ASP A 186 26.06 -20.51 29.90
N LYS A 187 26.68 -21.69 29.69
CA LYS A 187 28.13 -21.83 29.48
C LYS A 187 28.65 -21.03 28.28
N LYS A 188 27.80 -20.76 27.28
CA LYS A 188 28.16 -20.04 26.04
C LYS A 188 27.59 -18.63 26.00
N TYR A 189 26.71 -18.26 26.93
CA TYR A 189 25.94 -17.02 26.84
C TYR A 189 26.86 -15.79 26.83
N ALA A 190 27.79 -15.71 27.79
CA ALA A 190 28.70 -14.58 27.93
C ALA A 190 29.64 -14.39 26.72
N GLU A 191 29.96 -15.47 26.00
CA GLU A 191 30.82 -15.43 24.82
C GLU A 191 30.03 -15.07 23.54
N VAL A 192 28.84 -15.66 23.37
CA VAL A 192 28.11 -15.61 22.10
C VAL A 192 27.23 -14.37 21.98
N VAL A 193 26.64 -13.88 23.06
CA VAL A 193 25.69 -12.75 23.01
C VAL A 193 26.32 -11.45 22.50
N PRO A 194 27.54 -11.06 22.94
CA PRO A 194 28.18 -9.86 22.40
C PRO A 194 28.42 -9.94 20.89
N ILE A 195 28.76 -11.13 20.37
CA ILE A 195 28.98 -11.37 18.93
C ILE A 195 27.66 -11.18 18.17
N ILE A 196 26.59 -11.82 18.64
CA ILE A 196 25.24 -11.70 18.04
C ILE A 196 24.75 -10.24 18.07
N ALA A 197 24.96 -9.54 19.18
CA ALA A 197 24.57 -8.14 19.31
C ALA A 197 25.32 -7.27 18.28
N ASN A 198 26.63 -7.47 18.14
CA ASN A 198 27.45 -6.75 17.17
C ASN A 198 27.02 -7.04 15.72
N GLU A 199 26.78 -8.31 15.38
CA GLU A 199 26.26 -8.70 14.06
C GLU A 199 24.92 -8.03 13.74
N TYR A 200 24.03 -7.94 14.72
CA TYR A 200 22.73 -7.29 14.56
C TYR A 200 22.87 -5.78 14.32
N ILE A 201 23.73 -5.10 15.09
CA ILE A 201 23.99 -3.66 14.90
C ILE A 201 24.65 -3.37 13.56
N ASN A 202 25.62 -4.18 13.14
CA ASN A 202 26.26 -4.04 11.82
C ASN A 202 25.25 -4.22 10.68
N ARG A 203 24.30 -5.17 10.84
CA ARG A 203 23.20 -5.34 9.89
C ARG A 203 22.27 -4.13 9.88
N MET A 204 21.94 -3.57 11.04
CA MET A 204 21.16 -2.33 11.12
C MET A 204 21.85 -1.16 10.41
N GLU A 205 23.16 -0.99 10.63
CA GLU A 205 23.97 0.04 9.97
C GLU A 205 23.93 -0.11 8.45
N SER A 206 24.07 -1.34 7.94
CA SER A 206 24.00 -1.63 6.51
C SER A 206 22.66 -1.24 5.86
N HIS A 207 21.58 -1.19 6.65
CA HIS A 207 20.25 -0.83 6.17
C HIS A 207 19.86 0.62 6.42
N MET A 208 20.40 1.26 7.46
CA MET A 208 20.02 2.61 7.89
C MET A 208 21.03 3.70 7.53
N GLY A 209 22.25 3.31 7.12
CA GLY A 209 23.39 4.21 6.97
C GLY A 209 24.32 4.16 8.17
N GLU A 210 25.50 4.75 8.00
CA GLU A 210 26.56 4.78 9.00
C GLU A 210 26.06 5.40 10.31
N MET A 211 26.37 4.73 11.43
CA MET A 211 26.07 5.22 12.77
C MET A 211 27.36 5.72 13.42
N THR A 212 27.28 6.81 14.18
CA THR A 212 28.40 7.23 15.01
C THR A 212 28.70 6.17 16.08
N GLU A 213 29.94 6.10 16.57
CA GLU A 213 30.27 5.13 17.62
C GLU A 213 29.49 5.35 18.92
N ALA A 214 29.11 6.60 19.21
CA ALA A 214 28.23 6.89 20.34
C ALA A 214 26.84 6.25 20.16
N GLU A 215 26.24 6.37 18.97
CA GLU A 215 24.95 5.76 18.65
C GLU A 215 25.01 4.23 18.66
N LYS A 216 26.08 3.64 18.10
CA LYS A 216 26.31 2.19 18.14
C LYS A 216 26.38 1.68 19.56
N ASN A 217 27.14 2.34 20.43
CA ASN A 217 27.27 1.95 21.83
C ASN A 217 25.93 2.03 22.59
N ILE A 218 25.16 3.09 22.36
CA ILE A 218 23.81 3.24 22.95
C ILE A 218 22.91 2.10 22.48
N LYS A 219 22.80 1.87 21.17
CA LYS A 219 21.95 0.81 20.62
C LYS A 219 22.38 -0.58 21.06
N THR A 220 23.68 -0.84 21.11
CA THR A 220 24.24 -2.10 21.61
C THR A 220 23.86 -2.31 23.07
N SER A 221 23.98 -1.28 23.92
CA SER A 221 23.58 -1.39 25.33
C SER A 221 22.07 -1.64 25.49
N LEU A 222 21.23 -0.97 24.72
CA LEU A 222 19.78 -1.19 24.72
C LEU A 222 19.43 -2.62 24.28
N LEU A 223 20.09 -3.10 23.23
CA LEU A 223 19.92 -4.45 22.72
C LEU A 223 20.31 -5.50 23.78
N LEU A 224 21.47 -5.36 24.40
CA LEU A 224 21.92 -6.26 25.45
C LEU A 224 20.97 -6.28 26.64
N LYS A 225 20.47 -5.11 27.08
CA LYS A 225 19.45 -5.01 28.14
C LYS A 225 18.17 -5.74 27.77
N ALA A 226 17.72 -5.63 26.52
CA ALA A 226 16.52 -6.32 26.06
C ALA A 226 16.73 -7.84 25.97
N ILE A 227 17.90 -8.29 25.55
CA ILE A 227 18.27 -9.71 25.50
C ILE A 227 18.32 -10.29 26.92
N ASP A 228 18.95 -9.60 27.88
CA ASP A 228 19.02 -10.04 29.27
C ASP A 228 17.63 -10.02 29.94
N LYS A 229 16.82 -8.98 29.68
CA LYS A 229 15.44 -8.92 30.15
C LYS A 229 14.62 -10.05 29.56
N ALA A 230 14.76 -10.30 28.25
CA ALA A 230 14.12 -11.42 27.60
C ALA A 230 14.53 -12.72 28.28
N ARG A 231 15.82 -13.01 28.51
CA ARG A 231 16.32 -14.24 29.16
C ARG A 231 15.80 -14.50 30.57
N ASN A 232 15.64 -13.46 31.37
CA ASN A 232 15.21 -13.62 32.76
C ASN A 232 13.68 -13.74 32.94
N MET A 233 12.90 -13.61 31.87
CA MET A 233 11.45 -13.85 31.89
C MET A 233 11.11 -15.35 31.85
N THR A 234 9.99 -15.73 32.45
CA THR A 234 9.39 -17.04 32.19
C THR A 234 8.97 -17.17 30.73
N ASP A 235 8.67 -18.38 30.26
CA ASP A 235 8.23 -18.57 28.88
C ASP A 235 6.89 -17.88 28.62
N GLU A 236 5.97 -17.87 29.59
CA GLU A 236 4.69 -17.18 29.50
C GLU A 236 4.85 -15.67 29.44
N GLU A 237 5.67 -15.11 30.33
CA GLU A 237 5.98 -13.68 30.35
C GLU A 237 6.66 -13.25 29.06
N PHE A 238 7.60 -14.06 28.56
CA PHE A 238 8.28 -13.78 27.32
C PHE A 238 7.28 -13.77 26.15
N VAL A 239 6.41 -14.76 26.02
CA VAL A 239 5.40 -14.80 24.95
C VAL A 239 4.51 -13.55 24.96
N LEU A 240 4.12 -13.06 26.14
CA LEU A 240 3.29 -11.86 26.28
C LEU A 240 4.05 -10.56 25.96
N ASN A 241 5.33 -10.47 26.34
CA ASN A 241 6.12 -9.23 26.27
C ASN A 241 7.11 -9.16 25.08
N LYS A 242 7.31 -10.26 24.34
CA LYS A 242 8.32 -10.39 23.27
C LYS A 242 8.19 -9.28 22.22
N ARG A 243 6.95 -8.93 21.85
CA ARG A 243 6.68 -7.87 20.86
C ARG A 243 7.14 -6.50 21.36
N GLU A 244 6.83 -6.16 22.60
CA GLU A 244 7.22 -4.87 23.19
C GLU A 244 8.75 -4.77 23.31
N LEU A 245 9.41 -5.85 23.75
CA LEU A 245 10.87 -5.93 23.78
C LEU A 245 11.48 -5.77 22.38
N ALA A 246 10.88 -6.40 21.37
CA ALA A 246 11.33 -6.28 19.99
C ALA A 246 11.16 -4.85 19.46
N MET A 247 10.06 -4.17 19.77
CA MET A 247 9.85 -2.76 19.39
C MET A 247 10.88 -1.84 20.04
N TYR A 248 11.33 -2.14 21.26
CA TYR A 248 12.33 -1.35 21.96
C TYR A 248 13.73 -1.40 21.33
N ILE A 249 14.06 -2.48 20.62
CA ILE A 249 15.38 -2.70 19.99
C ILE A 249 15.35 -2.55 18.47
N THR A 250 14.17 -2.62 17.87
CA THR A 250 14.01 -2.33 16.45
C THR A 250 14.29 -0.84 16.28
N PRO A 251 15.13 -0.45 15.31
CA PRO A 251 15.30 0.96 15.04
C PRO A 251 13.94 1.61 14.83
N ASP A 252 13.71 2.75 15.46
CA ASP A 252 12.58 3.59 15.10
C ASP A 252 12.74 3.86 13.62
N ASP A 253 11.83 3.34 12.80
CA ASP A 253 11.87 3.55 11.37
C ASP A 253 11.71 5.07 11.19
N GLY A 254 12.80 5.82 11.18
CA GLY A 254 12.84 7.27 10.94
C GLY A 254 12.31 7.65 9.54
N ASN A 255 11.61 6.73 8.89
CA ASN A 255 10.91 6.78 7.62
C ASN A 255 9.43 6.36 7.70
N LYS A 256 8.78 6.36 8.87
CA LYS A 256 7.48 7.05 8.86
C LYS A 256 7.81 8.53 8.89
N LYS A 257 8.18 9.09 7.73
CA LYS A 257 8.07 10.53 7.54
C LYS A 257 6.69 10.86 8.09
N PRO A 258 6.56 11.73 9.11
CA PRO A 258 5.24 12.25 9.45
C PRO A 258 4.68 12.72 8.13
N ASP A 259 3.54 12.16 7.72
CA ASP A 259 2.85 12.56 6.50
C ASP A 259 2.97 14.07 6.46
N HIS A 260 3.79 14.58 5.54
CA HIS A 260 4.03 16.01 5.50
C HIS A 260 2.65 16.63 5.45
N ILE A 261 2.34 17.45 6.45
CA ILE A 261 1.01 17.96 6.84
C ILE A 261 0.25 18.69 5.70
N ASN A 262 0.86 18.74 4.51
CA ASN A 262 0.33 19.21 3.24
C ASN A 262 -0.21 18.11 2.29
N SER A 263 -0.22 16.81 2.65
CA SER A 263 -0.80 15.72 1.82
C SER A 263 -2.28 15.42 2.10
N ARG A 264 -3.04 16.36 2.68
CA ARG A 264 -4.33 16.12 3.39
C ARG A 264 -5.42 15.30 2.66
N LEU A 265 -5.30 15.08 1.35
CA LEU A 265 -6.29 14.40 0.52
C LEU A 265 -5.74 13.21 -0.27
N VAL A 266 -4.61 12.60 0.11
CA VAL A 266 -4.20 11.32 -0.50
C VAL A 266 -5.01 10.17 0.11
N MET A 267 -5.55 9.29 -0.75
CA MET A 267 -6.18 8.04 -0.31
C MET A 267 -5.14 7.07 0.24
N GLY A 268 -5.47 6.38 1.33
CA GLY A 268 -4.63 5.32 1.86
C GLY A 268 -4.72 4.04 1.03
N ASN A 269 -3.99 3.01 1.46
CA ASN A 269 -4.00 1.70 0.80
C ASN A 269 -5.40 1.05 0.83
N ILE A 270 -6.21 1.34 1.85
CA ILE A 270 -7.60 0.86 1.94
C ILE A 270 -8.42 1.45 0.79
N GLY A 271 -8.40 2.78 0.64
CA GLY A 271 -9.08 3.45 -0.47
C GLY A 271 -8.56 2.99 -1.83
N ARG A 272 -7.23 2.85 -1.95
CA ARG A 272 -6.57 2.44 -3.20
C ARG A 272 -6.99 1.05 -3.66
N PHE A 273 -7.03 0.05 -2.77
CA PHE A 273 -7.26 -1.35 -3.16
C PHE A 273 -8.72 -1.78 -3.00
N LEU A 274 -9.43 -1.34 -1.96
CA LEU A 274 -10.77 -1.84 -1.64
C LEU A 274 -11.90 -0.97 -2.23
N LEU A 275 -11.61 0.25 -2.69
CA LEU A 275 -12.55 1.07 -3.47
C LEU A 275 -12.25 1.03 -4.98
N ASP A 276 -11.52 0.01 -5.41
CA ASP A 276 -11.24 -0.28 -6.80
C ASP A 276 -12.48 -0.89 -7.48
N GLU A 277 -12.73 -0.56 -8.75
CA GLU A 277 -13.89 -1.09 -9.48
C GLU A 277 -13.86 -2.61 -9.64
N LYS A 278 -12.67 -3.23 -9.70
CA LYS A 278 -12.53 -4.68 -9.81
C LYS A 278 -12.94 -5.40 -8.53
N VAL A 279 -12.96 -4.71 -7.38
CA VAL A 279 -13.48 -5.27 -6.12
C VAL A 279 -14.95 -5.63 -6.26
N ILE A 280 -15.73 -4.83 -7.02
CA ILE A 280 -17.16 -5.06 -7.25
C ILE A 280 -17.35 -6.44 -7.91
N THR A 281 -16.69 -6.67 -9.05
CA THR A 281 -16.83 -7.92 -9.80
C THR A 281 -16.30 -9.12 -9.02
N ILE A 282 -15.20 -8.96 -8.27
CA ILE A 282 -14.63 -10.03 -7.45
C ILE A 282 -15.57 -10.42 -6.30
N LEU A 283 -16.07 -9.45 -5.53
CA LEU A 283 -16.93 -9.72 -4.38
C LEU A 283 -18.32 -10.24 -4.80
N GLU A 284 -18.88 -9.76 -5.90
CA GLU A 284 -20.12 -10.32 -6.46
C GLU A 284 -19.98 -11.80 -6.83
N LYS A 285 -18.89 -12.17 -7.52
CA LYS A 285 -18.60 -13.57 -7.86
C LYS A 285 -18.46 -14.41 -6.58
N ARG A 286 -17.71 -13.93 -5.59
CA ARG A 286 -17.47 -14.62 -4.32
C ARG A 286 -18.77 -14.85 -3.53
N LEU A 287 -19.62 -13.84 -3.40
CA LEU A 287 -20.90 -13.94 -2.69
C LEU A 287 -21.92 -14.84 -3.41
N LYS A 288 -21.84 -14.96 -4.74
CA LYS A 288 -22.64 -15.94 -5.49
C LYS A 288 -22.19 -17.38 -5.20
N LEU A 289 -20.88 -17.61 -5.16
CA LEU A 289 -20.31 -18.93 -4.87
C LEU A 289 -20.63 -19.41 -3.44
N SER A 290 -20.60 -18.51 -2.44
CA SER A 290 -20.93 -18.88 -1.06
C SER A 290 -22.40 -19.33 -0.91
N LYS A 291 -23.33 -18.70 -1.65
CA LYS A 291 -24.75 -19.08 -1.67
C LYS A 291 -24.99 -20.43 -2.36
N GLY A 292 -24.26 -20.75 -3.43
CA GLY A 292 -24.39 -22.01 -4.17
C GLY A 292 -23.93 -23.24 -3.39
N GLN A 293 -22.95 -23.08 -2.49
CA GLN A 293 -22.45 -24.17 -1.65
C GLN A 293 -23.42 -24.54 -0.50
N ASN A 294 -24.29 -23.62 -0.09
CA ASN A 294 -25.27 -23.87 0.99
C ASN A 294 -26.51 -24.68 0.54
N HIS A 295 -26.64 -25.02 -0.74
CA HIS A 295 -27.76 -25.82 -1.27
C HIS A 295 -27.41 -27.26 -1.70
N THR A 296 -26.18 -27.72 -1.48
CA THR A 296 -25.76 -29.11 -1.81
C THR A 296 -25.30 -29.91 -0.58
N GLY A 297 -25.76 -29.53 0.61
CA GLY A 297 -25.59 -30.28 1.84
C GLY A 297 -26.66 -31.35 2.09
N SER A 298 -26.85 -32.29 1.16
CA SER A 298 -27.32 -33.64 1.45
C SER A 298 -27.10 -34.55 0.25
N SER A 299 -26.31 -35.60 0.45
CA SER A 299 -26.16 -36.80 -0.39
C SER A 299 -25.47 -36.62 -1.75
N GLY A 300 -24.18 -36.94 -1.79
CA GLY A 300 -23.43 -37.04 -3.04
C GLY A 300 -21.98 -37.45 -2.86
N LEU A 301 -21.73 -38.64 -2.30
CA LEU A 301 -20.46 -39.35 -2.44
C LEU A 301 -20.26 -39.67 -3.94
N LEU A 302 -19.69 -38.74 -4.70
CA LEU A 302 -19.24 -39.01 -6.06
C LEU A 302 -17.78 -39.48 -6.02
N SER A 303 -17.67 -40.81 -5.99
CA SER A 303 -16.51 -41.58 -6.42
C SER A 303 -16.04 -41.08 -7.79
N ILE A 304 -14.90 -40.39 -7.84
CA ILE A 304 -14.17 -40.18 -9.10
C ILE A 304 -13.22 -41.37 -9.25
N LYS A 305 -13.70 -42.40 -9.96
CA LYS A 305 -12.88 -43.42 -10.62
C LYS A 305 -12.92 -43.16 -12.13
N GLY A 306 -11.76 -43.25 -12.79
CA GLY A 306 -11.57 -43.13 -14.24
C GLY A 306 -11.38 -41.68 -14.69
N GLU A 307 -10.46 -41.32 -15.57
CA GLU A 307 -9.79 -42.08 -16.62
C GLU A 307 -8.60 -41.21 -17.07
N TYR A 308 -7.36 -41.58 -16.76
CA TYR A 308 -6.19 -40.90 -17.30
C TYR A 308 -5.84 -41.55 -18.63
N ASP A 309 -6.24 -40.90 -19.71
CA ASP A 309 -5.95 -41.29 -21.08
C ASP A 309 -4.45 -41.10 -21.36
N SER A 310 -3.73 -42.22 -21.41
CA SER A 310 -2.29 -42.29 -21.70
C SER A 310 -2.05 -42.07 -23.19
N LYS A 311 -1.86 -40.81 -23.61
CA LYS A 311 -1.29 -40.48 -24.92
C LYS A 311 -0.17 -39.47 -24.80
N PHE A 312 0.93 -39.91 -24.20
CA PHE A 312 2.26 -39.35 -24.46
C PHE A 312 3.23 -40.51 -24.66
N CYS A 313 3.33 -40.97 -25.90
CA CYS A 313 4.45 -41.78 -26.33
C CYS A 313 4.76 -41.44 -27.79
N ALA A 314 6.05 -41.14 -28.01
CA ALA A 314 6.75 -41.05 -29.28
C ALA A 314 6.43 -39.87 -30.21
N LEU A 315 7.37 -38.90 -30.27
CA LEU A 315 7.96 -38.53 -31.56
C LEU A 315 9.46 -38.31 -31.39
N LYS A 316 10.18 -38.90 -32.33
CA LYS A 316 11.60 -39.27 -32.31
C LYS A 316 12.52 -38.10 -32.66
N THR A 317 13.71 -38.18 -32.09
CA THR A 317 14.97 -37.68 -32.66
C THR A 317 15.18 -38.15 -34.10
N LYS A 318 15.46 -37.19 -34.99
CA LYS A 318 16.44 -37.31 -36.08
C LYS A 318 17.07 -35.94 -36.30
#